data_AF-A0A5C5FTJ3-F1
#
_entry.id   AF-A0A5C5FTJ3-F1
#
_cell.length_a   1.000
_cell.length_b   1.000
_cell.length_c   1.000
_cell.angle_alpha   90.00
_cell.angle_beta   90.00
_cell.angle_gamma   90.00
#
_symmetry.space_group_name_H-M   'P 1'
#
loop_
_entity.id
_entity.type
_entity.pdbx_description
1 polymer ?
#
loop_
_entity_poly.entity_id
_entity_poly.type
_entity_poly.pdbx_seq_one_letter_code
_entity_poly.pdbx_strand_id
1 'polypeptide(L)'
;MPVLDAYNYSLLSIPATFVIGMASHWRAIYLSSTSKDLPPFDNRAPRAFLAKIGELSKTSATAREYLRAEAAQTNVFEQIGLYAAAVLVGNFARLPVSFLNKATLAYVALRAVYCVSHPDPPSLAPSVSCANPLGFASAGCSPARLSRLCSS
;
A
#
# COMPACT_ATOMS: atom_id res chain seq x y z
N MET A 1 -0.40 21.58 22.87
CA MET A 1 -0.50 20.27 23.55
C MET A 1 0.76 20.07 24.36
N PRO A 2 0.72 20.32 25.68
CA PRO A 2 1.91 20.41 26.54
C PRO A 2 2.73 19.11 26.61
N VAL A 3 2.14 17.97 26.23
CA VAL A 3 2.83 16.66 26.17
C VAL A 3 3.91 16.60 25.07
N LEU A 4 3.74 17.34 23.95
CA LEU A 4 4.71 17.31 22.85
C LEU A 4 5.93 18.22 23.05
N ASP A 5 5.94 19.02 24.11
CA ASP A 5 7.03 19.98 24.37
C ASP A 5 8.06 19.44 25.38
N ALA A 6 7.70 18.41 26.16
CA ALA A 6 8.52 17.86 27.23
C ALA A 6 9.48 16.74 26.80
N TYR A 7 9.14 15.97 25.76
CA TYR A 7 9.90 14.78 25.33
C TYR A 7 10.10 14.71 23.82
N ASN A 8 11.25 14.18 23.39
CA ASN A 8 11.59 13.95 21.98
C ASN A 8 11.00 12.63 21.48
N TYR A 9 9.73 12.63 21.09
CA TYR A 9 9.05 11.47 20.48
C TYR A 9 9.43 11.26 19.01
N SER A 10 10.11 12.23 18.40
CA SER A 10 10.52 12.18 17.00
C SER A 10 11.35 10.94 16.63
N LEU A 11 12.25 10.49 17.49
CA LEU A 11 13.05 9.29 17.24
C LEU A 11 12.22 8.01 17.27
N LEU A 12 11.14 7.97 18.08
CA LEU A 12 10.21 6.85 18.15
C LEU A 12 9.33 6.76 16.88
N SER A 13 9.21 7.84 16.11
CA SER A 13 8.47 7.82 14.85
C SER A 13 9.13 6.95 13.77
N ILE A 14 10.45 6.74 13.86
CA ILE A 14 11.21 5.91 12.90
C ILE A 14 10.79 4.43 13.01
N PRO A 15 10.91 3.76 14.17
CA PRO A 15 10.41 2.40 14.32
C PRO A 15 8.88 2.33 14.17
N ALA A 16 8.13 3.38 14.55
CA ALA A 16 6.68 3.40 14.31
C ALA A 16 6.32 3.34 12.82
N THR A 17 7.02 4.10 11.97
CA THR A 17 6.83 4.07 10.50
C THR A 17 7.20 2.71 9.92
N PHE A 18 8.26 2.09 10.43
CA PHE A 18 8.66 0.74 10.03
C PHE A 18 7.56 -0.29 10.33
N VAL A 19 6.97 -0.25 11.52
CA VAL A 19 5.86 -1.13 11.90
C VAL A 19 4.63 -0.90 11.02
N ILE A 20 4.33 0.34 10.64
CA ILE A 20 3.24 0.64 9.69
C ILE A 20 3.52 0.04 8.31
N GLY A 21 4.78 0.07 7.84
CA GLY A 21 5.20 -0.60 6.61
C GLY A 21 5.10 -2.13 6.69
N MET A 22 5.35 -2.73 7.86
CA MET A 22 5.14 -4.16 8.07
C MET A 22 3.64 -4.51 8.16
N ALA A 23 2.80 -3.62 8.69
CA ALA A 23 1.36 -3.85 8.80
C ALA A 23 0.70 -4.11 7.44
N SER A 24 1.13 -3.44 6.37
CA SER A 24 0.63 -3.73 5.02
C SER A 24 1.02 -5.12 4.53
N HIS A 25 2.22 -5.62 4.88
CA HIS A 25 2.64 -6.99 4.58
C HIS A 25 1.82 -8.03 5.35
N TRP A 26 1.59 -7.79 6.65
CA TRP A 26 0.75 -8.68 7.46
C TRP A 26 -0.67 -8.78 6.93
N ARG A 27 -1.23 -7.68 6.42
CA ARG A 27 -2.52 -7.70 5.74
C ARG A 27 -2.48 -8.57 4.48
N ALA A 28 -1.42 -8.50 3.68
CA ALA A 28 -1.26 -9.34 2.49
C ALA A 28 -1.22 -10.85 2.86
N ILE A 29 -0.45 -11.21 3.89
CA ILE A 29 -0.37 -12.59 4.41
C ILE A 29 -1.75 -13.06 4.93
N TYR A 30 -2.46 -12.19 5.64
CA TYR A 30 -3.81 -12.49 6.14
C TYR A 30 -4.79 -12.76 5.00
N LEU A 31 -4.74 -11.98 3.92
CA LEU A 31 -5.55 -12.19 2.72
C LEU A 31 -5.22 -13.51 2.03
N SER A 32 -3.93 -13.85 1.87
CA SER A 32 -3.51 -15.14 1.31
C SER A 32 -3.94 -16.34 2.18
N SER A 33 -4.03 -16.16 3.50
CA SER A 33 -4.43 -17.22 4.44
C SER A 33 -5.95 -17.41 4.52
N THR A 34 -6.73 -16.35 4.29
CA THR A 34 -8.20 -16.36 4.42
C THR A 34 -8.90 -16.65 3.10
N SER A 35 -8.28 -16.28 1.97
CA SER A 35 -8.89 -16.40 0.64
C SER A 35 -8.75 -17.83 0.10
N LYS A 36 -9.83 -18.37 -0.49
CA LYS A 36 -9.79 -19.66 -1.20
C LYS A 36 -9.14 -19.55 -2.58
N ASP A 37 -9.07 -18.35 -3.13
CA ASP A 37 -8.58 -18.08 -4.49
C ASP A 37 -7.06 -17.92 -4.55
N LEU A 38 -6.39 -17.75 -3.41
CA LEU A 38 -4.94 -17.61 -3.33
C LEU A 38 -4.30 -18.85 -2.73
N PRO A 39 -3.11 -19.25 -3.22
CA PRO A 39 -2.29 -20.21 -2.51
C PRO A 39 -1.84 -19.64 -1.16
N PRO A 40 -1.60 -20.51 -0.15
CA PRO A 40 -1.02 -20.08 1.11
C PRO A 40 0.39 -19.53 0.88
N PHE A 41 0.78 -18.57 1.72
CA PHE A 41 2.06 -17.87 1.61
C PHE A 41 3.26 -18.84 1.72
N ASP A 42 4.10 -18.87 0.69
CA ASP A 42 5.31 -19.71 0.66
C ASP A 42 6.55 -18.92 1.12
N ASN A 43 7.03 -19.25 2.33
CA ASN A 43 8.22 -18.65 2.94
C ASN A 43 9.53 -18.99 2.24
N ARG A 44 9.56 -19.99 1.34
CA ARG A 44 10.80 -20.43 0.69
C ARG A 44 11.27 -19.48 -0.41
N ALA A 45 10.33 -18.84 -1.09
CA ALA A 45 10.62 -17.96 -2.23
C ALA A 45 9.60 -16.81 -2.32
N PRO A 46 9.65 -15.82 -1.40
CA PRO A 46 8.64 -14.76 -1.31
C PRO A 46 8.55 -13.91 -2.58
N ARG A 47 9.68 -13.67 -3.27
CA ARG A 47 9.69 -12.93 -4.54
C ARG A 47 9.06 -13.72 -5.69
N ALA A 48 9.27 -15.03 -5.72
CA ALA A 48 8.63 -15.90 -6.71
C ALA A 48 7.12 -16.02 -6.45
N PHE A 49 6.71 -16.00 -5.18
CA PHE A 49 5.31 -15.96 -4.77
C PHE A 49 4.60 -14.70 -5.25
N LEU A 50 5.24 -13.52 -5.11
CA LEU A 50 4.73 -12.26 -5.65
C LEU A 50 4.49 -12.31 -7.16
N ALA A 51 5.43 -12.89 -7.92
CA ALA A 51 5.29 -13.07 -9.36
C ALA A 51 4.09 -13.97 -9.73
N LYS A 52 3.92 -15.09 -9.01
CA LYS A 52 2.77 -16.00 -9.18
C LYS A 52 1.44 -15.32 -8.90
N ILE A 53 1.35 -14.50 -7.84
CA ILE A 53 0.14 -13.71 -7.56
C ILE A 53 -0.08 -12.64 -8.64
N GLY A 54 0.99 -12.07 -9.18
CA GLY A 54 0.98 -11.20 -10.35
C GLY A 54 0.21 -11.79 -11.53
N GLU A 55 0.41 -13.07 -11.82
CA GLU A 55 -0.31 -13.78 -12.89
C GLU A 55 -1.80 -13.97 -12.57
N LEU A 56 -2.13 -14.25 -11.30
CA LEU A 56 -3.50 -14.46 -10.82
C LEU A 56 -4.32 -13.15 -10.70
N SER A 57 -3.67 -11.99 -10.76
CA SER A 57 -4.30 -10.67 -10.67
C SER A 57 -5.39 -10.41 -11.72
N LYS A 58 -5.32 -11.10 -12.86
CA LYS A 58 -6.34 -11.01 -13.93
C LYS A 58 -7.62 -11.76 -13.58
N THR A 59 -7.53 -12.75 -12.68
CA THR A 59 -8.61 -13.70 -12.40
C THR A 59 -9.33 -13.38 -11.10
N SER A 60 -8.61 -12.98 -10.04
CA SER A 60 -9.21 -12.72 -8.73
C SER A 60 -9.08 -11.26 -8.27
N ALA A 61 -10.09 -10.77 -7.55
CA ALA A 61 -10.05 -9.46 -6.91
C ALA A 61 -9.07 -9.44 -5.73
N THR A 62 -9.00 -10.55 -5.00
CA THR A 62 -8.13 -10.77 -3.84
C THR A 62 -6.64 -10.77 -4.22
N ALA A 63 -6.25 -11.29 -5.40
CA ALA A 63 -4.87 -11.17 -5.87
C ALA A 63 -4.48 -9.71 -6.20
N ARG A 64 -5.43 -8.91 -6.70
CA ARG A 64 -5.18 -7.47 -6.95
C ARG A 64 -5.01 -6.70 -5.64
N GLU A 65 -5.75 -7.06 -4.60
CA GLU A 65 -5.58 -6.51 -3.25
C GLU A 65 -4.23 -6.88 -2.65
N TYR A 66 -3.84 -8.15 -2.76
CA TYR A 66 -2.55 -8.62 -2.29
C TYR A 66 -1.40 -7.79 -2.91
N LEU A 67 -1.41 -7.62 -4.24
CA LEU A 67 -0.38 -6.84 -4.93
C LEU A 67 -0.37 -5.37 -4.54
N ARG A 68 -1.54 -4.79 -4.26
CA ARG A 68 -1.64 -3.41 -3.78
C ARG A 68 -1.07 -3.24 -2.37
N ALA A 69 -1.32 -4.19 -1.47
CA ALA A 69 -0.76 -4.18 -0.13
C ALA A 69 0.77 -4.28 -0.16
N GLU A 70 1.32 -5.12 -1.03
CA GLU A 70 2.77 -5.25 -1.24
C GLU A 70 3.37 -4.00 -1.90
N ALA A 71 2.67 -3.39 -2.87
CA ALA A 71 3.11 -2.11 -3.46
C ALA A 71 3.12 -0.97 -2.43
N ALA A 72 2.15 -0.94 -1.51
CA ALA A 72 2.11 0.03 -0.42
C ALA A 72 3.29 -0.16 0.55
N GLN A 73 3.66 -1.41 0.84
CA GLN A 73 4.85 -1.73 1.64
C GLN A 73 6.12 -1.19 0.98
N THR A 74 6.33 -1.48 -0.30
CA THR A 74 7.50 -0.99 -1.04
C THR A 74 7.57 0.54 -1.03
N ASN A 75 6.43 1.23 -1.18
CA ASN A 75 6.37 2.70 -1.12
C ASN A 75 6.83 3.27 0.23
N VAL A 76 6.50 2.60 1.34
CA VAL A 76 6.96 3.02 2.67
C VAL A 76 8.47 2.76 2.82
N PHE A 77 8.97 1.61 2.37
CA PHE A 77 10.38 1.25 2.52
C PHE A 77 11.34 2.05 1.65
N GLU A 78 10.92 2.52 0.48
CA GLU A 78 11.75 3.41 -0.34
C GLU A 78 11.95 4.79 0.31
N GLN A 79 10.94 5.27 1.06
CA GLN A 79 10.92 6.62 1.62
C GLN A 79 11.40 6.69 3.08
N ILE A 80 11.37 5.58 3.82
CA ILE A 80 11.72 5.57 5.25
C ILE A 80 13.18 5.96 5.50
N GLY A 81 14.10 5.65 4.59
CA GLY A 81 15.51 6.02 4.71
C GLY A 81 15.72 7.54 4.68
N LEU A 82 15.09 8.23 3.72
CA LEU A 82 15.13 9.69 3.62
C LEU A 82 14.45 10.35 4.82
N TYR A 83 13.33 9.77 5.29
CA TYR A 83 12.64 10.25 6.48
C TYR A 83 13.51 10.14 7.75
N ALA A 84 14.15 8.99 7.98
CA ALA A 84 15.02 8.78 9.13
C ALA A 84 16.20 9.75 9.13
N ALA A 85 16.83 9.97 7.96
CA ALA A 85 17.89 10.96 7.81
C ALA A 85 17.40 12.38 8.14
N ALA A 86 16.23 12.78 7.65
CA ALA A 86 15.64 14.09 7.93
C ALA A 86 15.36 14.29 9.43
N VAL A 87 14.83 13.26 10.12
CA VAL A 87 14.59 13.32 11.57
C VAL A 87 15.89 13.42 12.36
N LEU A 88 16.93 12.68 11.97
CA LEU A 88 18.24 12.75 12.62
C LEU A 88 18.90 14.12 12.42
N VAL A 89 18.90 14.66 11.20
CA VAL A 89 19.44 15.99 10.90
C VAL A 89 18.65 17.08 11.64
N GLY A 90 17.32 16.98 11.70
CA GLY A 90 16.48 17.90 12.46
C GLY A 90 16.78 17.91 13.96
N ASN A 91 17.04 16.73 14.55
CA ASN A 91 17.50 16.63 15.93
C ASN A 91 18.92 17.20 16.12
N PHE A 92 19.83 16.94 15.17
CA PHE A 92 21.19 17.49 15.20
C PHE A 92 21.22 19.02 15.10
N ALA A 93 20.32 19.60 14.30
CA ALA A 93 20.14 21.04 14.15
C ALA A 93 19.42 21.71 15.36
N ARG A 94 19.05 20.93 16.40
CA ARG A 94 18.32 21.42 17.60
C ARG A 94 17.03 22.17 17.27
N LEU A 95 16.27 21.67 16.30
CA LEU A 95 14.96 22.24 15.97
C LEU A 95 14.02 22.15 17.20
N PRO A 96 13.09 23.11 17.39
CA PRO A 96 12.13 23.03 18.48
C PRO A 96 11.38 21.70 18.49
N VAL A 97 11.40 21.04 19.65
CA VAL A 97 10.80 19.71 19.91
C VAL A 97 9.32 19.67 19.52
N SER A 98 8.62 20.78 19.78
CA SER A 98 7.21 20.98 19.46
C SER A 98 6.91 20.88 17.96
N PHE A 99 7.80 21.44 17.12
CA PHE A 99 7.67 21.41 15.67
C PHE A 99 8.03 20.03 15.13
N LEU A 100 9.15 19.46 15.61
CA LEU A 100 9.66 18.18 15.13
C LEU A 100 8.66 17.06 15.45
N ASN A 101 8.11 17.01 16.67
CA ASN A 101 7.09 16.03 17.06
C ASN A 101 5.79 16.15 16.23
N LYS A 102 5.33 17.38 15.94
CA LYS A 102 4.15 17.60 15.10
C LYS A 102 4.37 17.14 13.67
N ALA A 103 5.52 17.46 13.08
CA ALA A 103 5.87 17.06 11.73
C ALA A 103 5.98 15.52 11.62
N THR A 104 6.66 14.87 12.56
CA THR A 104 6.79 13.41 12.57
C THR A 104 5.46 12.72 12.82
N LEU A 105 4.62 13.25 13.71
CA LEU A 105 3.29 12.69 13.99
C LEU A 105 2.35 12.84 12.79
N ALA A 106 2.37 13.99 12.11
CA ALA A 106 1.61 14.19 10.88
C ALA A 106 2.07 13.22 9.77
N TYR A 107 3.37 13.02 9.61
CA TYR A 107 3.91 12.05 8.66
C TYR A 107 3.46 10.62 8.96
N VAL A 108 3.62 10.17 10.21
CA VAL A 108 3.20 8.84 10.66
C VAL A 108 1.70 8.64 10.47
N ALA A 109 0.89 9.63 10.84
CA ALA A 109 -0.56 9.59 10.67
C ALA A 109 -0.95 9.48 9.19
N LEU A 110 -0.33 10.27 8.31
CA LEU A 110 -0.59 10.20 6.88
C LEU A 110 -0.21 8.84 6.28
N ARG A 111 0.90 8.25 6.74
CA ARG A 111 1.32 6.90 6.33
C ARG A 111 0.37 5.82 6.85
N ALA A 112 -0.07 5.92 8.10
CA ALA A 112 -1.06 5.01 8.66
C ALA A 112 -2.37 5.08 7.86
N VAL A 113 -2.85 6.30 7.56
CA VAL A 113 -4.03 6.49 6.71
C VAL A 113 -3.79 5.87 5.33
N TYR A 114 -2.67 6.13 4.66
CA TYR A 114 -2.40 5.55 3.34
C TYR A 114 -2.37 4.01 3.35
N CYS A 115 -1.75 3.39 4.35
CA CYS A 115 -1.67 1.92 4.47
C CYS A 115 -3.03 1.29 4.80
N VAL A 116 -3.86 1.97 5.60
CA VAL A 116 -5.19 1.49 6.02
C VAL A 116 -6.27 1.79 4.98
N SER A 117 -6.23 2.97 4.36
CA SER A 117 -7.23 3.44 3.41
C SER A 117 -7.06 2.87 2.01
N HIS A 118 -5.98 2.12 1.74
CA HIS A 118 -5.85 1.41 0.48
C HIS A 118 -6.94 0.33 0.43
N PRO A 119 -8.02 0.54 -0.34
CA PRO A 119 -9.30 -0.11 -0.09
C PRO A 119 -9.19 -1.62 -0.33
N ASP A 120 -9.83 -2.40 0.55
CA ASP A 120 -10.45 -3.67 0.16
C ASP A 120 -11.57 -3.29 -0.83
N PRO A 121 -11.49 -3.53 -2.15
CA PRO A 121 -12.71 -3.59 -2.93
C PRO A 121 -13.59 -4.69 -2.32
N PRO A 122 -14.84 -4.38 -1.93
CA PRO A 122 -15.81 -5.46 -1.82
C PRO A 122 -15.83 -6.20 -3.16
N SER A 123 -16.15 -7.49 -3.11
CA SER A 123 -16.31 -8.45 -4.21
C SER A 123 -17.32 -8.05 -5.32
N LEU A 124 -17.59 -6.75 -5.54
CA LEU A 124 -18.54 -6.18 -6.48
C LEU A 124 -18.04 -4.88 -7.13
N ALA A 125 -16.84 -4.90 -7.72
CA ALA A 125 -16.47 -3.88 -8.71
C ALA A 125 -15.71 -4.53 -9.88
N PRO A 126 -16.37 -4.83 -11.01
CA PRO A 126 -15.65 -4.95 -12.27
C PRO A 126 -14.87 -3.65 -12.47
N SER A 127 -13.62 -3.79 -12.88
CA SER A 127 -12.64 -2.72 -13.14
C SER A 127 -13.29 -1.35 -13.38
N VAL A 128 -13.11 -0.42 -12.44
CA VAL A 128 -13.13 1.00 -12.75
C VAL A 128 -11.84 1.27 -13.55
N SER A 129 -11.84 0.80 -14.79
CA SER A 129 -10.89 1.12 -15.84
C SER A 129 -11.33 2.42 -16.47
N CYS A 130 -11.35 3.50 -15.69
CA CYS A 130 -11.63 4.85 -16.17
C CYS A 130 -11.09 5.84 -15.13
N ALA A 131 -9.79 6.11 -15.15
CA ALA A 131 -9.20 7.41 -14.77
C ALA A 131 -7.67 7.31 -14.81
N ASN A 132 -7.10 7.35 -16.03
CA ASN A 132 -5.81 7.97 -16.22
C ASN A 132 -6.08 9.21 -17.08
N PRO A 133 -5.75 10.45 -16.65
CA PRO A 133 -6.14 11.64 -17.40
C PRO A 133 -5.29 11.87 -18.65
N LEU A 134 -4.28 11.04 -18.91
CA LEU A 134 -3.36 11.19 -20.03
C LEU A 134 -2.96 9.81 -20.57
N GLY A 135 -3.68 9.30 -21.55
CA GLY A 135 -3.34 8.02 -22.16
C GLY A 135 -4.43 7.48 -23.07
N PHE A 136 -4.30 7.80 -24.35
CA PHE A 136 -4.86 7.16 -25.54
C PHE A 136 -5.77 5.94 -25.31
N ALA A 137 -7.02 6.07 -25.76
CA ALA A 137 -7.97 4.98 -25.89
C ALA A 137 -7.41 3.88 -26.81
N SER A 138 -7.22 2.68 -26.26
CA SER A 138 -7.31 1.44 -27.02
C SER A 138 -8.28 0.52 -26.29
N ALA A 139 -9.58 0.72 -26.56
CA ALA A 139 -10.61 -0.21 -26.17
C ALA A 139 -10.35 -1.55 -26.87
N GLY A 140 -9.76 -2.49 -26.13
CA GLY A 140 -9.72 -3.90 -26.52
C GLY A 140 -11.13 -4.48 -26.42
N CYS A 141 -11.97 -4.18 -27.41
CA CYS A 141 -13.22 -4.87 -27.63
C CYS A 141 -12.88 -6.29 -28.12
N SER A 142 -13.01 -7.29 -27.24
CA SER A 142 -12.89 -8.69 -27.64
C SER A 142 -14.05 -9.06 -28.59
N PRO A 143 -13.79 -9.55 -29.82
CA PRO A 143 -14.77 -9.63 -30.90
C PRO A 143 -15.86 -10.70 -30.71
N ALA A 144 -15.87 -11.43 -29.59
CA ALA A 144 -16.77 -12.57 -29.39
C ALA A 144 -18.18 -12.21 -28.89
N ARG A 145 -18.46 -10.94 -28.53
CA ARG A 145 -19.73 -10.52 -27.89
C ARG A 145 -20.62 -9.63 -28.78
N LEU A 146 -20.33 -9.49 -30.08
CA LEU A 146 -21.13 -8.68 -31.01
C LEU A 146 -22.06 -9.49 -31.92
N SER A 147 -21.93 -10.82 -31.99
CA SER A 147 -22.76 -11.65 -32.89
C SER A 147 -24.13 -12.07 -32.33
N ARG A 148 -24.45 -11.76 -31.06
CA ARG A 148 -25.72 -12.18 -30.42
C ARG A 148 -26.80 -11.09 -30.37
N LEU A 149 -26.55 -9.90 -30.89
CA LEU A 149 -27.49 -8.76 -30.78
C LEU A 149 -28.13 -8.35 -32.10
N CYS A 150 -27.83 -9.01 -33.22
CA CYS A 150 -28.42 -8.72 -34.54
C CYS A 150 -29.31 -9.85 -35.09
N SER A 151 -29.84 -10.72 -34.23
CA SER A 151 -30.82 -11.74 -34.64
C SER A 151 -32.06 -11.71 -33.74
N SER A 152 -32.83 -10.63 -33.82
CA SER A 152 -34.24 -10.53 -33.43
C SER A 152 -34.84 -9.27 -34.04
#